data_AF-A0A7W1PDH9-F1
#
_entry.id   AF-A0A7W1PDH9-F1
#
_cell.length_a   1.000
_cell.length_b   1.000
_cell.length_c   1.000
_cell.angle_alpha   90.00
_cell.angle_beta   90.00
_cell.angle_gamma   90.00
#
_symmetry.space_group_name_H-M   'P 1'
#
loop_
_entity.id
_entity.type
_entity.pdbx_description
1 polymer ?
#
loop_
_entity_poly.entity_id
_entity_poly.type
_entity_poly.pdbx_seq_one_letter_code
_entity_poly.pdbx_strand_id
1 'polypeptide(L)' 'MLEILRAAIRAGGPLTLAAFMELALYHPERGYYARTAERSGRAGDFFTSVDVGPLFGELLAVQFEEMRHILHAAT' A
#
# COMPACT_ATOMS: atom_id res chain seq x y z
N MET A 1 8.82 -11.87 11.97
CA MET A 1 8.65 -12.23 10.56
C MET A 1 9.27 -13.59 10.27
N LEU A 2 10.59 -13.75 10.43
CA LEU A 2 11.28 -15.01 10.12
C LEU A 2 10.65 -16.25 10.80
N GLU A 3 10.29 -16.16 12.08
CA GLU A 3 9.62 -17.26 12.78
C GLU A 3 8.23 -17.59 12.23
N ILE A 4 7.46 -16.57 11.81
CA ILE A 4 6.13 -16.75 11.20
C ILE A 4 6.27 -17.50 9.87
N LEU A 5 7.21 -17.07 9.02
CA LEU A 5 7.47 -17.70 7.73
C LEU A 5 7.94 -19.15 7.90
N ARG A 6 8.85 -19.41 8.85
CA ARG A 6 9.31 -20.77 9.17
C ARG A 6 8.16 -21.66 9.65
N ALA A 7 7.29 -21.14 10.51
CA ALA A 7 6.13 -21.89 10.99
C ALA A 7 5.17 -22.23 9.85
N ALA A 8 4.86 -21.27 8.98
CA ALA A 8 4.01 -21.48 7.81
C ALA A 8 4.59 -22.56 6.87
N ILE A 9 5.90 -22.49 6.57
CA ILE A 9 6.57 -23.46 5.70
C ILE A 9 6.59 -24.87 6.32
N ARG A 10 6.84 -24.97 7.63
CA ARG A 10 6.80 -26.27 8.32
C ARG A 10 5.42 -26.89 8.33
N ALA A 11 4.36 -26.08 8.42
CA ALA A 11 2.99 -26.56 8.50
C ALA A 11 2.39 -26.93 7.12
N GLY A 12 2.68 -26.12 6.09
CA GLY A 12 2.02 -26.22 4.78
C GLY A 12 2.94 -26.52 3.60
N GLY A 13 4.25 -26.69 3.83
CA GLY A 13 5.24 -26.79 2.76
C GLY A 13 5.65 -25.42 2.18
N PRO A 14 6.36 -25.40 1.04
CA PRO A 14 6.86 -24.17 0.45
C PRO A 14 5.76 -23.13 0.18
N LEU A 15 6.06 -21.86 0.42
CA LEU A 15 5.16 -20.75 0.11
C LEU A 15 5.29 -20.33 -1.35
N THR A 16 4.17 -19.92 -1.95
CA THR A 16 4.23 -19.11 -3.17
C THR A 16 4.80 -17.74 -2.84
N LEU A 17 5.34 -17.05 -3.85
CA LEU A 17 5.79 -15.67 -3.67
C LEU A 17 4.66 -14.76 -3.16
N ALA A 18 3.44 -14.95 -3.66
CA ALA A 18 2.27 -14.18 -3.22
C ALA A 18 2.00 -14.36 -1.72
N ALA A 19 2.02 -15.60 -1.21
CA ALA A 19 1.82 -15.88 0.22
C ALA A 19 2.96 -15.32 1.10
N PHE A 20 4.20 -15.37 0.60
CA PHE A 20 5.31 -14.71 1.28
C PHE A 20 5.12 -13.19 1.34
N MET A 21 4.76 -12.55 0.22
CA MET A 21 4.55 -11.10 0.14
C MET A 21 3.41 -10.66 1.06
N GLU A 22 2.32 -11.42 1.10
CA GLU A 22 1.20 -11.16 2.02
C GLU A 22 1.67 -11.08 3.47
N LEU A 23 2.44 -12.08 3.92
CA LEU A 23 2.97 -12.09 5.29
C LEU A 23 3.97 -10.97 5.52
N ALA A 24 4.95 -10.81 4.62
CA ALA A 24 6.00 -9.81 4.73
C ALA A 24 5.46 -8.37 4.78
N LEU A 25 4.42 -8.08 4.00
CA LEU A 25 3.84 -6.75 3.88
C LEU A 25 2.76 -6.49 4.92
N TYR A 26 1.88 -7.46 5.20
CA TYR A 26 0.61 -7.19 5.88
C TYR A 26 0.38 -7.96 7.18
N HIS A 27 1.30 -8.82 7.63
CA HIS A 27 1.11 -9.53 8.90
C HIS A 27 0.85 -8.53 10.06
N PRO A 28 -0.20 -8.70 10.89
CA PRO A 28 -0.65 -7.69 11.85
C PRO A 28 0.42 -7.14 12.81
N GLU A 29 1.35 -7.98 13.26
CA GLU A 29 2.39 -7.55 14.21
C GLU A 29 3.76 -7.25 13.58
N ARG A 30 4.02 -7.80 12.38
CA ARG A 30 5.38 -7.93 11.85
C ARG A 30 5.49 -7.56 10.37
N GLY A 31 4.36 -7.33 9.71
CA GLY A 31 4.29 -6.86 8.35
C GLY A 31 4.82 -5.44 8.25
N TYR A 32 5.46 -5.14 7.13
CA TYR A 32 6.01 -3.83 6.83
C TYR A 32 4.95 -2.71 7.01
N TYR A 33 3.76 -2.89 6.44
CA TYR A 33 2.63 -1.95 6.53
C TYR A 33 1.82 -2.06 7.82
N ALA A 34 2.26 -2.84 8.82
CA ALA A 34 1.62 -2.90 10.13
C ALA A 34 2.44 -2.20 11.22
N ARG A 35 3.75 -2.07 11.05
CA ARG A 35 4.67 -1.61 12.11
C ARG A 35 4.87 -0.10 12.22
N THR A 36 4.79 0.63 11.12
CA THR A 36 5.24 2.03 11.07
C THR A 36 4.09 2.95 10.69
N ALA A 37 3.94 4.13 11.30
CA ALA A 37 2.94 5.11 10.91
C ALA A 37 3.43 5.99 9.73
N GLU A 38 4.69 6.41 9.74
CA GLU A 38 5.32 7.22 8.68
C GLU A 38 6.17 6.33 7.76
N ARG A 39 5.65 6.00 6.58
CA ARG A 39 6.26 5.03 5.64
C ARG A 39 6.79 5.67 4.37
N SER A 40 6.19 6.79 3.99
CA SER A 40 6.55 7.57 2.82
C SER A 40 7.02 8.96 3.22
N GLY A 41 7.71 9.64 2.30
CA GLY A 41 8.23 10.98 2.52
C GLY A 41 9.63 10.99 3.13
N ARG A 42 10.03 12.11 3.71
CA ARG A 42 11.44 12.36 4.10
C ARG A 42 11.98 11.40 5.17
N ALA A 43 11.11 10.82 5.98
CA ALA A 43 11.44 9.86 7.04
C ALA A 43 11.09 8.41 6.67
N GLY A 44 10.51 8.18 5.48
CA GLY A 44 10.08 6.87 5.00
C GLY A 44 11.12 6.20 4.10
N ASP A 45 10.85 4.94 3.74
CA ASP A 45 11.73 4.17 2.84
C ASP A 45 11.52 4.54 1.36
N PHE A 46 10.42 5.23 1.04
CA PHE A 46 10.09 5.64 -0.32
C PHE A 46 9.40 7.00 -0.35
N PHE A 47 9.38 7.59 -1.54
CA PHE A 47 8.70 8.87 -1.80
C PHE A 47 7.55 8.62 -2.77
N THR A 48 6.42 9.26 -2.52
CA THR A 48 5.23 9.23 -3.38
C THR A 48 4.91 10.64 -3.86
N SER A 49 4.03 10.76 -4.85
CA SER A 49 3.64 12.07 -5.41
C SER A 49 3.03 13.02 -4.37
N VAL A 50 2.35 12.50 -3.36
CA VAL A 50 1.78 13.32 -2.27
C VAL A 50 2.84 13.86 -1.32
N ASP A 51 4.02 13.24 -1.26
CA ASP A 51 5.12 13.69 -0.41
C ASP A 51 5.89 14.89 -1.05
N VAL A 52 5.73 15.11 -2.37
CA VAL A 52 6.41 16.20 -3.11
C VAL A 52 5.79 17.56 -2.82
N GLY A 53 4.46 17.61 -2.69
CA GLY A 53 3.71 18.84 -2.48
C GLY A 53 2.23 18.70 -2.85
N PRO A 54 1.42 19.75 -2.65
CA PRO A 54 -0.04 19.68 -2.76
C PRO A 54 -0.56 19.51 -4.20
N LEU A 55 0.24 19.89 -5.20
CA LEU A 55 -0.19 19.96 -6.61
C LEU A 55 -0.77 18.62 -7.13
N PHE A 56 -0.23 17.48 -6.72
CA PHE A 56 -0.76 16.18 -7.14
C PHE A 56 -2.22 15.98 -6.70
N GLY A 57 -2.56 16.39 -5.46
CA GLY A 57 -3.92 16.32 -4.95
C GLY A 57 -4.86 17.34 -5.61
N GLU A 58 -4.36 18.55 -5.90
CA GLU A 58 -5.10 19.59 -6.61
C GLU A 58 -5.51 19.13 -8.02
N LEU A 59 -4.60 18.50 -8.76
CA LEU A 59 -4.89 17.96 -10.09
C LEU A 59 -5.90 16.80 -10.04
N LEU A 60 -5.81 15.92 -9.02
CA LEU A 60 -6.81 14.87 -8.82
C LEU A 60 -8.21 15.45 -8.57
N ALA A 61 -8.31 16.54 -7.80
CA ALA A 61 -9.59 17.20 -7.56
C ALA A 61 -10.23 17.73 -8.86
N VAL A 62 -9.43 18.35 -9.74
CA VAL A 62 -9.88 18.79 -11.07
C VAL A 62 -10.37 17.60 -11.89
N GLN A 63 -9.62 16.49 -11.89
CA GLN A 63 -10.00 15.28 -12.64
C GLN A 63 -11.29 14.65 -12.11
N PHE A 64 -11.49 14.62 -10.79
CA PHE A 64 -12.71 14.09 -10.18
C PHE A 64 -13.94 14.92 -10.53
N GLU A 65 -13.79 16.25 -10.62
CA GLU A 65 -14.88 17.12 -11.04
C GLU A 65 -15.28 16.88 -12.51
N GLU A 66 -14.29 16.71 -13.39
CA GLU A 66 -14.54 16.34 -14.79
C GLU A 66 -15.26 14.98 -14.88
N MET A 67 -14.77 13.97 -14.15
CA MET A 67 -15.39 12.64 -14.11
C MET A 67 -16.83 12.71 -13.59
N ARG A 68 -17.08 13.52 -12.56
CA ARG A 68 -18.42 13.75 -12.03
C ARG A 68 -19.33 14.32 -13.11
N HIS A 69 -18.89 15.32 -13.87
CA HIS A 69 -19.66 15.89 -14.97
C HIS A 69 -20.02 14.85 -16.03
N ILE A 70 -19.05 14.05 -16.48
CA ILE A 70 -19.26 13.02 -17.50
C ILE A 70 -20.27 11.97 -17.02
N LEU A 71 -20.13 11.49 -15.78
CA LEU A 71 -21.01 10.46 -15.22
C LEU A 71 -22.45 10.95 -15.03
N HIS A 72 -22.65 12.21 -14.64
CA HIS A 72 -24.00 12.78 -14.46
C HIS A 72 -24.64 13.27 -15.77
N ALA A 73 -23.85 13.57 -16.80
CA ALA A 73 -24.37 13.91 -18.13
C ALA A 73 -24.86 12.68 -18.92
N ALA A 74 -24.45 11.48 -18.50
CA ALA A 74 -24.83 10.20 -19.10
C ALA A 74 -26.05 9.53 -18.43
N THR A 75 -26.66 10.18 -17.43
CA THR A 75 -27.88 9.73 -16.73
C THR A 75 -29.05 10.62 -17.12
#